data_AF-A0A953JDK2-F1
#
_entry.id   AF-A0A953JDK2-F1
#
_cell.length_a   1.000
_cell.length_b   1.000
_cell.length_c   1.000
_cell.angle_alpha   90.00
_cell.angle_beta   90.00
_cell.angle_gamma   90.00
#
_symmetry.space_group_name_H-M   'P 1'
#
loop_
_entity.id
_entity.type
_entity.pdbx_description
1 polymer ?
#
loop_
_entity_poly.entity_id
_entity_poly.type
_entity_poly.pdbx_seq_one_letter_code
_entity_poly.pdbx_strand_id
1 'polypeptide(L)' 'MSARVVTETREKLEARRTEILASLGLTLEEFRSLVETRTLTGEEWEALEELDEIAFLLGEA' A
#
# COMPACT_ATOMS: atom_id res chain seq x y z
N MET A 1 -3.10 10.43 20.26
CA MET A 1 -2.73 10.34 18.84
C MET A 1 -3.81 11.03 18.03
N SER A 2 -3.45 11.97 17.16
CA SER A 2 -4.40 12.71 16.34
C SER A 2 -4.52 12.01 15.00
N ALA A 3 -5.62 11.29 14.77
CA ALA A 3 -5.93 10.76 13.45
C ALA A 3 -6.12 11.96 12.50
N ARG A 4 -5.20 12.14 11.55
CA ARG A 4 -5.35 13.15 10.50
C ARG A 4 -6.34 12.58 9.49
N VAL A 5 -7.55 13.10 9.47
CA VAL A 5 -8.52 12.80 8.42
C VAL A 5 -8.03 13.49 7.15
N VAL A 6 -7.35 12.75 6.28
CA VAL A 6 -6.98 13.25 4.96
C VAL A 6 -8.16 13.00 4.03
N THR A 7 -8.74 14.06 3.46
CA THR A 7 -9.76 13.94 2.42
C THR A 7 -9.07 13.60 1.10
N GLU A 8 -8.47 12.42 1.03
CA GLU A 8 -7.90 11.93 -0.23
C GLU A 8 -9.04 11.43 -1.12
N THR A 9 -9.06 11.86 -2.37
CA THR A 9 -9.96 11.28 -3.36
C THR A 9 -9.46 9.88 -3.70
N ARG A 10 -10.37 9.02 -4.19
CA ARG A 10 -10.02 7.69 -4.70
C ARG A 10 -8.80 7.74 -5.63
N GLU A 11 -8.74 8.72 -6.51
CA GLU A 11 -7.63 8.92 -7.46
C GLU A 11 -6.29 9.14 -6.77
N LYS A 12 -6.27 9.87 -5.65
CA LYS A 12 -5.04 10.10 -4.89
C LYS A 12 -4.59 8.85 -4.13
N LEU A 13 -5.53 8.08 -3.58
CA LEU A 13 -5.23 6.79 -2.95
C LEU A 13 -4.67 5.81 -3.97
N GLU A 14 -5.24 5.76 -5.17
CA GLU A 14 -4.74 4.96 -6.28
C GLU A 14 -3.34 5.43 -6.74
N ALA A 15 -3.13 6.75 -6.87
CA ALA A 15 -1.82 7.31 -7.19
C ALA A 15 -0.77 6.96 -6.12
N ARG A 16 -1.14 7.07 -4.84
CA ARG A 16 -0.27 6.74 -3.70
C ARG A 16 0.11 5.27 -3.71
N ARG A 17 -0.84 4.36 -3.95
CA ARG A 17 -0.56 2.93 -4.15
C ARG A 17 0.45 2.71 -5.29
N THR A 18 0.26 3.40 -6.42
CA THR A 18 1.19 3.30 -7.55
C THR A 18 2.59 3.83 -7.19
N GLU A 19 2.69 4.92 -6.42
CA GLU A 19 3.98 5.45 -5.95
C GLU A 19 4.71 4.47 -5.04
N ILE A 20 4.02 3.85 -4.07
CA ILE A 20 4.61 2.87 -3.15
C ILE A 20 5.15 1.65 -3.91
N LEU A 21 4.35 1.13 -4.84
CA LEU A 21 4.76 0.02 -5.70
C LEU A 21 5.96 0.40 -6.58
N ALA A 22 5.95 1.60 -7.15
CA ALA A 22 7.04 2.11 -7.95
C ALA A 22 8.33 2.32 -7.14
N SER A 23 8.25 2.75 -5.88
CA SER A 23 9.43 2.89 -5.01
C SER A 23 10.07 1.56 -4.66
N LEU A 24 9.26 0.50 -4.52
CA LEU A 24 9.76 -0.86 -4.33
C LEU A 24 10.26 -1.49 -5.64
N GLY A 25 9.96 -0.88 -6.79
CA GLY A 25 10.25 -1.46 -8.11
C GLY A 25 9.42 -2.71 -8.40
N LEU A 26 8.26 -2.85 -7.76
CA LEU A 26 7.38 -4.01 -7.84
C LEU A 26 6.06 -3.64 -8.51
N THR A 27 5.47 -4.60 -9.20
CA THR A 27 4.06 -4.55 -9.57
C THR A 27 3.18 -5.01 -8.40
N LEU A 28 1.89 -4.69 -8.45
CA LEU A 28 0.91 -5.16 -7.45
C LEU A 28 0.89 -6.69 -7.34
N GLU A 29 1.06 -7.40 -8.45
CA GLU A 29 1.04 -8.86 -8.51
C GLU A 29 2.29 -9.48 -7.89
N GLU A 30 3.47 -8.92 -8.18
CA GLU A 30 4.73 -9.32 -7.54
C GLU A 30 4.70 -9.03 -6.04
N PHE A 31 4.18 -7.88 -5.65
CA PHE A 31 4.00 -7.51 -4.24
C PHE A 31 3.09 -8.51 -3.51
N ARG A 32 1.93 -8.84 -4.08
CA ARG A 32 1.03 -9.87 -3.52
C ARG A 32 1.71 -11.22 -3.38
N SER A 33 2.49 -11.62 -4.40
CA SER A 33 3.27 -12.87 -4.34
C SER A 33 4.29 -12.84 -3.20
N LEU A 34 4.98 -11.71 -2.98
CA LEU A 34 5.95 -11.54 -1.88
C LEU A 34 5.30 -11.58 -0.49
N VAL A 35 4.10 -11.00 -0.35
CA VAL A 35 3.30 -11.07 0.87
C VAL A 35 2.92 -12.52 1.17
N GLU A 36 2.45 -13.26 0.15
CA GLU A 36 2.09 -14.68 0.28
C GLU A 36 3.29 -15.56 0.67
N THR A 37 4.46 -15.29 0.09
CA THR A 37 5.70 -16.03 0.42
C THR A 37 6.33 -15.61 1.76
N ARG A 38 5.79 -14.57 2.43
CA ARG A 38 6.32 -14.00 3.69
C ARG A 38 7.80 -13.62 3.63
N THR A 39 8.26 -13.17 2.47
CA THR A 39 9.67 -12.84 2.21
C THR A 39 9.97 -11.34 2.32
N LEU A 40 9.02 -10.55 2.81
CA LEU A 40 9.15 -9.10 2.93
C LEU A 40 10.27 -8.71 3.91
N THR A 41 11.11 -7.79 3.46
CA THR A 41 12.06 -7.01 4.24
C THR A 41 11.34 -5.95 5.07
N GLY A 42 12.05 -5.28 5.99
CA GLY A 42 11.43 -4.27 6.87
C GLY A 42 10.78 -3.10 6.13
N GLU A 43 11.40 -2.63 5.03
CA GLU A 43 10.85 -1.56 4.20
C GLU A 43 9.59 -2.02 3.44
N GLU A 44 9.57 -3.27 2.98
CA GLU A 44 8.41 -3.86 2.33
C GLU A 44 7.24 -4.12 3.30
N TRP A 45 7.53 -4.36 4.59
CA TRP A 45 6.51 -4.44 5.64
C TRP A 45 5.85 -3.08 5.91
N GLU A 46 6.61 -1.99 5.96
CA GLU A 46 6.05 -0.64 6.10
C GLU A 46 5.16 -0.29 4.89
N ALA A 47 5.63 -0.64 3.69
CA ALA A 47 4.84 -0.47 2.47
C ALA A 47 3.55 -1.32 2.47
N LEU A 48 3.59 -2.53 3.02
CA LEU A 48 2.39 -3.37 3.19
C LEU A 48 1.36 -2.70 4.09
N GLU A 49 1.77 -2.19 5.25
CA GLU A 49 0.85 -1.50 6.16
C GLU A 49 0.19 -0.29 5.49
N GLU A 50 0.95 0.50 4.74
CA GLU A 50 0.41 1.66 4.00
C GLU A 50 -0.54 1.22 2.86
N LEU A 51 -0.20 0.14 2.15
CA LEU A 51 -1.05 -0.41 1.09
C LEU A 51 -2.36 -1.02 1.64
N ASP A 52 -2.31 -1.67 2.80
CA ASP A 52 -3.49 -2.21 3.48
C ASP A 52 -4.40 -1.07 3.98
N GLU A 53 -3.82 0.01 4.51
CA GLU A 53 -4.58 1.22 4.88
C GLU A 53 -5.27 1.83 3.66
N ILE A 54 -4.56 1.95 2.53
CA ILE A 54 -5.14 2.43 1.27
C ILE A 54 -6.27 1.52 0.79
N ALA A 55 -6.08 0.19 0.82
CA ALA A 55 -7.10 -0.78 0.41
C ALA A 55 -8.36 -0.68 1.28
N PHE A 56 -8.18 -0.49 2.59
CA PHE A 56 -9.29 -0.25 3.52
C PHE A 56 -10.05 1.04 3.18
N LEU A 57 -9.34 2.14 2.91
CA LEU A 57 -9.95 3.42 2.52
C LEU A 57 -10.66 3.38 1.16
N LEU A 58 -10.18 2.54 0.24
CA LEU A 58 -10.81 2.30 -1.06
C LEU A 58 -12.01 1.35 -0.99
N GLY A 59 -12.20 0.64 0.12
CA GLY A 59 -13.23 -0.39 0.30
C GLY A 59 -12.92 -1.69 -0.44
N GLU A 60 -11.64 -2.02 -0.63
CA GLU A 60 -11.16 -3.21 -1.34
C GLU A 60 -10.88 -4.40 -0.40
N ALA A 61 -11.05 -4.22 0.92
CA ALA A 61 -10.81 -5.20 1.98
C ALA A 61 -11.96 -6.20 2.19
#